data_AF-A0A1I1KEL5-F1
#
_entry.id   AF-A0A1I1KEL5-F1
#
_cell.length_a   1.000
_cell.length_b   1.000
_cell.length_c   1.000
_cell.angle_alpha   90.00
_cell.angle_beta   90.00
_cell.angle_gamma   90.00
#
_symmetry.space_group_name_H-M   'P 1'
#
loop_
_entity.id
_entity.type
_entity.pdbx_description
1 polymer ?
#
loop_
_entity_poly.entity_id
_entity_poly.type
_entity_poly.pdbx_seq_one_letter_code
_entity_poly.pdbx_strand_id
1 'polypeptide(L)'
;MIKVGFLVSYDFKYLYKSIPLVYNDADLIVLAVDKDRLTWSGNPLYIDPLFFEWVAKFDTLKKIVIYEDSFFVPENTPSENDTRERNLLAKAMGEGGWHIQIDSDEYFNDFKSFTVFLKEKSHFLKNPEKHPVEIHVQWITLFKKVDDGFLYIKDSLDAVEVATNYPKYKYMRATRHSKKIITKFILLHQSWARDDDEIYTKITNWSHRDDSDNIAFFEFWKNINLNNYKEFANFHENDPTKWKSLEFVSENEIDSLKIKITDFQLFKLKIKKYLVQFIRENMPASVQEKIKTIFKRLVK
;
A
#
# COMPACT_ATOMS: atom_id res chain seq x y z
N MET A 1 9.17 -17.42 10.48
CA MET A 1 9.67 -16.87 9.22
C MET A 1 8.89 -15.62 8.85
N ILE A 2 9.59 -14.57 8.47
CA ILE A 2 9.10 -13.30 7.95
C ILE A 2 9.45 -13.26 6.47
N LYS A 3 8.43 -13.24 5.61
CA LYS A 3 8.59 -13.22 4.17
C LYS A 3 8.03 -11.93 3.63
N VAL A 4 8.80 -11.23 2.79
CA VAL A 4 8.39 -9.97 2.17
C VAL A 4 8.28 -10.17 0.67
N GLY A 5 7.15 -9.76 0.11
CA GLY A 5 6.92 -9.72 -1.33
C GLY A 5 6.80 -8.28 -1.80
N PHE A 6 7.49 -7.95 -2.88
CA PHE A 6 7.36 -6.68 -3.59
C PHE A 6 6.75 -6.90 -4.97
N LEU A 7 5.88 -5.98 -5.37
CA LEU A 7 5.36 -5.90 -6.73
C LEU A 7 6.25 -4.93 -7.51
N VAL A 8 6.98 -5.44 -8.51
CA VAL A 8 7.88 -4.62 -9.33
C VAL A 8 7.09 -4.10 -10.53
N SER A 9 6.76 -2.81 -10.51
CA SER A 9 5.97 -2.15 -11.55
C SER A 9 6.66 -0.89 -12.05
N TYR A 10 5.92 0.03 -12.69
CA TYR A 10 6.44 1.25 -13.32
C TYR A 10 7.18 2.18 -12.35
N ASP A 11 6.98 2.02 -11.06
CA ASP A 11 7.61 2.78 -9.99
C ASP A 11 8.70 1.99 -9.24
N PHE A 12 9.27 0.96 -9.89
CA PHE A 12 10.36 0.12 -9.36
C PHE A 12 11.53 0.91 -8.77
N LYS A 13 11.78 2.15 -9.23
CA LYS A 13 12.86 2.99 -8.70
C LYS A 13 12.73 3.25 -7.20
N TYR A 14 11.53 3.19 -6.63
CA TYR A 14 11.37 3.35 -5.18
C TYR A 14 11.83 2.12 -4.39
N LEU A 15 12.04 0.97 -5.04
CA LEU A 15 12.63 -0.22 -4.42
C LEU A 15 14.07 0.00 -3.96
N TYR A 16 14.81 0.93 -4.59
CA TYR A 16 16.13 1.35 -4.10
C TYR A 16 16.07 1.88 -2.66
N LYS A 17 14.94 2.49 -2.26
CA LYS A 17 14.68 2.92 -0.88
C LYS A 17 13.96 1.84 -0.08
N SER A 18 12.95 1.18 -0.65
CA SER A 18 12.08 0.28 0.12
C SER A 18 12.76 -1.03 0.53
N ILE A 19 13.54 -1.66 -0.36
CA ILE A 19 14.21 -2.95 -0.06
C ILE A 19 15.18 -2.83 1.12
N PRO A 20 16.07 -1.81 1.19
CA PRO A 20 16.97 -1.65 2.33
C PRO A 20 16.28 -1.58 3.70
N LEU A 21 15.09 -0.97 3.76
CA LEU A 21 14.35 -0.78 5.01
C LEU A 21 13.82 -2.10 5.60
N VAL A 22 13.68 -3.15 4.78
CA VAL A 22 13.17 -4.45 5.21
C VAL A 22 14.23 -5.57 5.22
N TYR A 23 15.36 -5.36 4.55
CA TYR A 23 16.35 -6.40 4.24
C TYR A 23 16.88 -7.17 5.46
N ASN A 24 17.22 -6.44 6.51
CA ASN A 24 17.87 -7.03 7.69
C ASN A 24 16.93 -7.95 8.46
N ASP A 25 15.65 -7.59 8.57
CA ASP A 25 14.66 -8.30 9.39
C ASP A 25 13.75 -9.25 8.59
N ALA A 26 13.89 -9.30 7.26
CA ALA A 26 13.28 -10.32 6.41
C ALA A 26 14.11 -11.61 6.38
N ASP A 27 13.44 -12.76 6.37
CA ASP A 27 14.07 -14.07 6.14
C ASP A 27 14.12 -14.42 4.64
N LEU A 28 13.14 -13.94 3.87
CA LEU A 28 13.02 -14.09 2.42
C LEU A 28 12.40 -12.83 1.83
N ILE A 29 12.95 -12.35 0.72
CA ILE A 29 12.37 -11.29 -0.10
C ILE A 29 12.12 -11.84 -1.49
N VAL A 30 10.90 -11.68 -2.01
CA VAL A 30 10.55 -12.07 -3.37
C VAL A 30 10.13 -10.83 -4.15
N LEU A 31 10.81 -10.56 -5.27
CA LEU A 31 10.45 -9.49 -6.20
C LEU A 31 9.63 -10.12 -7.34
N ALA A 32 8.33 -9.83 -7.39
CA ALA A 32 7.48 -10.26 -8.49
C ALA A 32 7.67 -9.31 -9.68
N VAL A 33 8.08 -9.86 -10.82
CA VAL A 33 8.30 -9.11 -12.06
C VAL A 33 7.48 -9.76 -13.17
N ASP A 34 6.61 -8.99 -13.83
CA ASP A 34 5.83 -9.54 -14.94
C ASP A 34 6.78 -9.98 -16.08
N LYS A 35 6.68 -11.25 -16.49
CA LYS A 35 7.61 -11.86 -17.46
C LYS A 35 7.54 -11.21 -18.84
N ASP A 36 6.36 -10.68 -19.19
CA ASP A 36 6.08 -10.04 -20.47
C ASP A 36 6.30 -8.52 -20.38
N ARG A 37 6.70 -8.03 -19.19
CA ARG A 37 6.92 -6.63 -18.87
C ARG A 37 5.67 -5.80 -19.17
N LEU A 38 4.55 -6.24 -18.61
CA LEU A 38 3.27 -5.53 -18.69
C LEU A 38 2.84 -5.04 -17.31
N THR A 39 2.20 -3.87 -17.26
CA THR A 39 1.47 -3.42 -16.08
C THR A 39 0.15 -4.19 -15.94
N TRP A 40 -0.55 -4.03 -14.81
CA TRP A 40 -1.89 -4.60 -14.61
C TRP A 40 -2.95 -4.12 -15.61
N SER A 41 -2.69 -3.02 -16.31
CA SER A 41 -3.53 -2.48 -17.37
C SER A 41 -3.07 -2.88 -18.78
N GLY A 42 -2.03 -3.70 -18.90
CA GLY A 42 -1.51 -4.17 -20.19
C GLY A 42 -0.59 -3.18 -20.90
N ASN A 43 -0.18 -2.10 -20.23
CA ASN A 43 0.79 -1.16 -20.79
C ASN A 43 2.21 -1.74 -20.69
N PRO A 44 3.10 -1.48 -21.66
CA PRO A 44 4.50 -1.85 -21.54
C PRO A 44 5.16 -1.24 -20.30
N LEU A 45 5.94 -2.07 -19.60
CA LEU A 45 6.72 -1.72 -18.42
C LEU A 45 8.21 -1.76 -18.80
N TYR A 46 8.92 -0.65 -18.58
CA TYR A 46 10.37 -0.65 -18.69
C TYR A 46 11.00 -0.72 -17.29
N ILE A 47 11.87 -1.70 -17.08
CA ILE A 47 12.71 -1.82 -15.89
C ILE A 47 14.15 -1.76 -16.36
N ASP A 48 14.90 -0.79 -15.85
CA ASP A 48 16.31 -0.62 -16.17
C ASP A 48 17.11 -1.90 -15.76
N PRO A 49 17.85 -2.55 -16.68
CA PRO A 49 18.68 -3.70 -16.34
C PRO A 49 19.63 -3.47 -15.15
N LEU A 50 20.09 -2.22 -14.94
CA LEU A 50 20.93 -1.83 -13.81
C LEU A 50 20.25 -2.07 -12.44
N PHE A 51 18.91 -2.10 -12.40
CA PHE A 51 18.18 -2.46 -11.20
C PHE A 51 18.50 -3.89 -10.75
N PHE A 52 18.50 -4.86 -11.67
CA PHE A 52 18.80 -6.25 -11.35
C PHE A 52 20.28 -6.44 -10.98
N GLU A 53 21.19 -5.70 -11.62
CA GLU A 53 22.59 -5.67 -11.22
C GLU A 53 22.76 -5.12 -9.80
N TRP A 54 22.04 -4.05 -9.46
CA TRP A 54 22.05 -3.49 -8.11
C TRP A 54 21.50 -4.49 -7.10
N VAL A 55 20.37 -5.17 -7.38
CA VAL A 55 19.82 -6.21 -6.50
C VAL A 55 20.85 -7.30 -6.24
N ALA A 56 21.52 -7.80 -7.29
CA ALA A 56 22.53 -8.84 -7.16
C ALA A 56 23.75 -8.41 -6.30
N LYS A 57 24.15 -7.13 -6.38
CA LYS A 57 25.23 -6.55 -5.58
C LYS A 57 24.79 -6.28 -4.13
N PHE A 58 23.57 -5.80 -3.94
CA PHE A 58 22.99 -5.47 -2.64
C PHE A 58 22.69 -6.73 -1.80
N ASP A 59 22.23 -7.81 -2.43
CA ASP A 59 21.85 -9.05 -1.76
C ASP A 59 23.05 -9.92 -1.34
N THR A 60 23.75 -9.45 -0.33
CA THR A 60 24.92 -10.10 0.27
C THR A 60 24.56 -11.37 1.05
N LEU A 61 23.36 -11.46 1.60
CA LEU A 61 22.85 -12.59 2.39
C LEU A 61 22.04 -13.61 1.56
N LYS A 62 21.90 -13.40 0.24
CA LYS A 62 21.16 -14.29 -0.67
C LYS A 62 19.70 -14.52 -0.25
N LYS A 63 19.05 -13.45 0.20
CA LYS A 63 17.65 -13.45 0.66
C LYS A 63 16.67 -13.03 -0.44
N ILE A 64 17.13 -12.40 -1.51
CA ILE A 64 16.28 -11.85 -2.57
C ILE A 64 16.14 -12.87 -3.71
N VAL A 65 14.90 -13.18 -4.04
CA VAL A 65 14.52 -14.04 -5.17
C VAL A 65 13.75 -13.20 -6.18
N ILE A 66 14.18 -13.25 -7.45
CA ILE A 66 13.38 -12.70 -8.55
C ILE A 66 12.40 -13.78 -9.00
N TYR A 67 11.11 -13.46 -8.96
CA TYR A 67 10.04 -14.33 -9.42
C TYR A 67 9.39 -13.71 -10.65
N GLU A 68 9.49 -14.41 -11.79
CA GLU A 68 8.87 -14.01 -13.05
C GLU A 68 7.70 -14.93 -13.40
N ASP A 69 6.55 -14.33 -13.75
CA ASP A 69 5.35 -15.04 -14.24
C ASP A 69 4.48 -14.08 -15.07
N SER A 70 3.41 -14.59 -15.69
CA SER A 70 2.38 -13.74 -16.33
C SER A 70 1.33 -13.31 -15.32
N PHE A 71 1.41 -12.04 -14.94
CA PHE A 71 0.47 -11.43 -14.01
C PHE A 71 -0.68 -10.75 -14.73
N PHE A 72 -0.40 -10.12 -15.88
CA PHE A 72 -1.43 -9.50 -16.70
C PHE A 72 -2.28 -10.53 -17.45
N VAL A 73 -3.60 -10.38 -17.35
CA VAL A 73 -4.60 -11.09 -18.16
C VAL A 73 -5.54 -10.03 -18.76
N PRO A 74 -5.71 -9.95 -20.09
CA PRO A 74 -6.51 -8.91 -20.73
C PRO A 74 -7.97 -8.84 -20.31
N GLU A 75 -8.56 -10.00 -19.97
CA GLU A 75 -9.97 -10.11 -19.58
C GLU A 75 -10.22 -9.61 -18.14
N ASN A 76 -9.17 -9.45 -17.35
CA ASN A 76 -9.25 -8.96 -15.98
C ASN A 76 -9.19 -7.44 -15.93
N THR A 77 -9.89 -6.86 -14.96
CA THR A 77 -9.64 -5.49 -14.53
C THR A 77 -8.23 -5.35 -13.94
N PRO A 78 -7.64 -4.13 -13.90
CA PRO A 78 -6.35 -3.92 -13.25
C PRO A 78 -6.32 -4.40 -11.79
N SER A 79 -7.42 -4.25 -11.06
CA SER A 79 -7.53 -4.73 -9.67
C SER A 79 -7.52 -6.25 -9.54
N GLU A 80 -8.07 -6.96 -10.52
CA GLU A 80 -8.04 -8.43 -10.58
C GLU A 80 -6.64 -8.93 -10.95
N ASN A 81 -5.94 -8.22 -11.84
CA ASN A 81 -4.53 -8.51 -12.14
C ASN A 81 -3.60 -8.24 -10.95
N ASP A 82 -3.79 -7.16 -10.19
CA ASP A 82 -3.11 -6.95 -8.89
C ASP A 82 -3.39 -8.14 -7.94
N THR A 83 -4.66 -8.48 -7.74
CA THR A 83 -5.05 -9.61 -6.87
C THR A 83 -4.41 -10.93 -7.32
N ARG A 84 -4.34 -11.15 -8.64
CA ARG A 84 -3.72 -12.33 -9.24
C ARG A 84 -2.21 -12.35 -8.96
N GLU A 85 -1.49 -11.27 -9.22
CA GLU A 85 -0.06 -11.15 -8.93
C GLU A 85 0.22 -11.43 -7.46
N ARG A 86 -0.53 -10.82 -6.54
CA ARG A 86 -0.34 -11.03 -5.10
C ARG A 86 -0.52 -12.47 -4.67
N ASN A 87 -1.50 -13.19 -5.23
CA ASN A 87 -1.68 -14.62 -4.94
C ASN A 87 -0.56 -15.48 -5.53
N LEU A 88 -0.07 -15.16 -6.73
CA LEU A 88 1.06 -15.84 -7.37
C LEU A 88 2.37 -15.59 -6.61
N LEU A 89 2.64 -14.34 -6.22
CA LEU A 89 3.73 -13.94 -5.36
C LEU A 89 3.65 -14.67 -4.01
N ALA A 90 2.48 -14.76 -3.38
CA ALA A 90 2.31 -15.52 -2.14
C ALA A 90 2.65 -17.00 -2.31
N LYS A 91 2.29 -17.60 -3.44
CA LYS A 91 2.66 -18.97 -3.78
C LYS A 91 4.18 -19.11 -3.96
N ALA A 92 4.82 -18.17 -4.66
CA ALA A 92 6.28 -18.14 -4.84
C ALA A 92 7.04 -17.95 -3.52
N MET A 93 6.46 -17.21 -2.57
CA MET A 93 6.97 -17.07 -1.19
C MET A 93 6.83 -18.37 -0.37
N GLY A 94 6.20 -19.42 -0.90
CA GLY A 94 6.03 -20.72 -0.25
C GLY A 94 5.05 -20.71 0.94
N GLU A 95 4.90 -21.84 1.61
CA GLU A 95 3.95 -21.99 2.71
C GLU A 95 4.48 -21.46 4.07
N GLY A 96 3.56 -21.27 5.02
CA GLY A 96 3.86 -20.96 6.43
C GLY A 96 4.47 -19.57 6.69
N GLY A 97 4.65 -19.24 7.97
CA GLY A 97 5.20 -17.94 8.38
C GLY A 97 4.26 -16.76 8.13
N TRP A 98 4.79 -15.55 8.32
CA TRP A 98 4.09 -14.32 8.00
C TRP A 98 4.43 -13.88 6.57
N HIS A 99 3.39 -13.67 5.77
CA HIS A 99 3.50 -13.09 4.44
C HIS A 99 3.22 -11.60 4.54
N ILE A 100 4.22 -10.79 4.21
CA ILE A 100 4.15 -9.35 4.11
C ILE A 100 4.19 -9.02 2.62
N GLN A 101 3.25 -8.22 2.12
CA GLN A 101 3.31 -7.72 0.74
C GLN A 101 3.15 -6.20 0.75
N ILE A 102 4.05 -5.53 0.04
CA ILE A 102 4.16 -4.08 -0.04
C ILE A 102 4.42 -3.67 -1.49
N ASP A 103 3.95 -2.48 -1.84
CA ASP A 103 4.16 -1.92 -3.17
C ASP A 103 5.55 -1.26 -3.26
N SER A 104 6.05 -1.05 -4.48
CA SER A 104 7.39 -0.50 -4.70
C SER A 104 7.59 0.87 -4.04
N ASP A 105 6.53 1.66 -3.96
CA ASP A 105 6.50 3.03 -3.46
C ASP A 105 6.09 3.14 -1.97
N GLU A 106 6.18 2.04 -1.22
CA GLU A 106 5.85 2.00 0.21
C GLU A 106 7.08 1.76 1.09
N TYR A 107 7.21 2.49 2.19
CA TYR A 107 8.37 2.44 3.08
C TYR A 107 7.97 2.19 4.53
N PHE A 108 8.54 1.14 5.12
CA PHE A 108 8.35 0.88 6.55
C PHE A 108 9.23 1.81 7.39
N ASN A 109 8.60 2.52 8.32
CA ASN A 109 9.29 3.43 9.23
C ASN A 109 10.10 2.68 10.30
N ASP A 110 9.57 1.58 10.82
CA ASP A 110 10.23 0.72 11.81
C ASP A 110 9.87 -0.75 11.55
N PHE A 111 10.49 -1.31 10.51
CA PHE A 111 10.24 -2.70 10.12
C PHE A 111 10.71 -3.69 11.18
N LYS A 112 11.83 -3.40 11.85
CA LYS A 112 12.38 -4.24 12.91
C LYS A 112 11.36 -4.49 14.01
N SER A 113 10.79 -3.43 14.60
CA SER A 113 9.78 -3.57 15.65
C SER A 113 8.51 -4.25 15.14
N PHE A 114 8.14 -4.03 13.87
CA PHE A 114 7.03 -4.72 13.25
C PHE A 114 7.26 -6.24 13.19
N THR A 115 8.46 -6.69 12.79
CA THR A 115 8.76 -8.13 12.78
C THR A 115 8.79 -8.75 14.16
N VAL A 116 9.28 -8.04 15.18
CA VAL A 116 9.22 -8.48 16.59
C VAL A 116 7.77 -8.71 17.00
N PHE A 117 6.89 -7.74 16.73
CA PHE A 117 5.46 -7.86 16.99
C PHE A 117 4.82 -9.08 16.29
N LEU A 118 5.20 -9.36 15.04
CA LEU A 118 4.71 -10.54 14.32
C LEU A 118 5.23 -11.85 14.93
N LYS A 119 6.51 -11.89 15.34
CA LYS A 119 7.14 -13.06 15.99
C LYS A 119 6.48 -13.40 17.33
N GLU A 120 6.13 -12.40 18.13
CA GLU A 120 5.34 -12.56 19.37
C GLU A 120 3.94 -13.16 19.11
N LYS A 121 3.42 -13.01 17.88
CA LYS A 121 2.13 -13.56 17.45
C LYS A 121 2.25 -14.86 16.66
N SER A 122 3.39 -15.53 16.74
CA SER A 122 3.65 -16.82 16.10
C SER A 122 2.62 -17.91 16.44
N HIS A 123 1.88 -17.78 17.54
CA HIS A 123 0.75 -18.67 17.85
C HIS A 123 -0.36 -18.68 16.77
N PHE A 124 -0.54 -17.59 16.00
CA PHE A 124 -1.47 -17.58 14.85
C PHE A 124 -0.97 -18.40 13.66
N LEU A 125 0.30 -18.78 13.62
CA LEU A 125 0.84 -19.62 12.55
C LEU A 125 0.44 -21.09 12.69
N LYS A 126 -0.20 -21.47 13.80
CA LYS A 126 -0.76 -22.81 14.00
C LYS A 126 -2.16 -22.90 13.37
N ASN A 127 -2.33 -23.78 12.40
CA ASN A 127 -3.59 -23.95 11.63
C ASN A 127 -4.13 -22.61 11.08
N PRO A 128 -3.33 -21.86 10.30
CA PRO A 128 -3.69 -20.51 9.85
C PRO A 128 -4.96 -20.48 9.00
N GLU A 129 -5.32 -21.58 8.35
CA GLU A 129 -6.58 -21.74 7.62
C GLU A 129 -7.82 -21.72 8.52
N LYS A 130 -7.70 -22.14 9.78
CA LYS A 130 -8.78 -22.08 10.79
C LYS A 130 -8.78 -20.75 11.55
N HIS A 131 -7.62 -20.10 11.63
CA HIS A 131 -7.42 -18.85 12.34
C HIS A 131 -6.72 -17.80 11.48
N PRO A 132 -7.31 -17.41 10.34
CA PRO A 132 -6.67 -16.47 9.46
C PRO A 132 -6.72 -15.06 10.05
N VAL A 133 -5.60 -14.36 9.97
CA VAL A 133 -5.38 -13.03 10.54
C VAL A 133 -4.81 -12.11 9.48
N GLU A 134 -5.35 -10.91 9.43
CA GLU A 134 -4.85 -9.79 8.63
C GLU A 134 -4.33 -8.69 9.58
N ILE A 135 -3.10 -8.25 9.35
CA ILE A 135 -2.45 -7.19 10.10
C ILE A 135 -2.53 -5.92 9.27
N HIS A 136 -3.09 -4.88 9.88
CA HIS A 136 -3.15 -3.55 9.29
C HIS A 136 -2.17 -2.62 10.00
N VAL A 137 -1.54 -1.77 9.21
CA VAL A 137 -0.66 -0.69 9.67
C VAL A 137 -1.24 0.64 9.23
N GLN A 138 -0.80 1.72 9.86
CA GLN A 138 -1.21 3.07 9.51
C GLN A 138 -0.51 3.49 8.22
N TRP A 139 -1.28 4.01 7.28
CA TRP A 139 -0.83 4.32 5.93
C TRP A 139 -0.75 5.83 5.77
N ILE A 140 0.47 6.35 5.73
CA ILE A 140 0.69 7.79 5.64
C ILE A 140 1.04 8.14 4.21
N THR A 141 0.14 8.87 3.57
CA THR A 141 0.31 9.30 2.19
C THR A 141 1.24 10.51 2.13
N LEU A 142 2.36 10.37 1.41
CA LEU A 142 3.19 11.49 1.00
C LEU A 142 2.52 12.17 -0.19
N PHE A 143 2.16 13.44 0.00
CA PHE A 143 1.33 14.18 -0.93
C PHE A 143 2.15 14.98 -1.95
N LYS A 144 3.22 15.65 -1.50
CA LYS A 144 4.08 16.41 -2.40
C LYS A 144 5.52 16.39 -1.92
N LYS A 145 6.46 16.19 -2.85
CA LYS A 145 7.87 16.44 -2.59
C LYS A 145 8.11 17.94 -2.74
N VAL A 146 8.81 18.54 -1.79
CA VAL A 146 9.16 19.97 -1.77
C VAL A 146 10.65 20.09 -1.46
N ASP A 147 11.17 21.32 -1.55
CA ASP A 147 12.55 21.58 -1.13
C ASP A 147 12.76 21.11 0.32
N ASP A 148 13.84 20.37 0.53
CA ASP A 148 14.27 19.80 1.82
C ASP A 148 13.29 18.83 2.52
N GLY A 149 12.23 18.35 1.85
CA GLY A 149 11.34 17.37 2.47
C GLY A 149 10.04 17.05 1.72
N PHE A 150 9.00 16.77 2.51
CA PHE A 150 7.71 16.29 2.03
C PHE A 150 6.55 17.00 2.74
N LEU A 151 5.51 17.29 1.97
CA LEU A 151 4.17 17.51 2.48
C LEU A 151 3.46 16.16 2.54
N TYR A 152 2.93 15.79 3.71
CA TYR A 152 2.23 14.53 3.91
C TYR A 152 0.81 14.77 4.45
N ILE A 153 -0.09 13.82 4.23
CA ILE A 153 -1.43 13.88 4.78
C ILE A 153 -1.38 13.74 6.30
N LYS A 154 -1.69 14.83 7.00
CA LYS A 154 -1.74 14.86 8.46
C LYS A 154 -3.00 14.17 8.97
N ASP A 155 -2.87 13.52 10.13
CA ASP A 155 -3.98 12.90 10.86
C ASP A 155 -4.82 11.94 10.01
N SER A 156 -4.23 11.38 8.95
CA SER A 156 -4.88 10.33 8.19
C SER A 156 -5.07 9.12 9.09
N LEU A 157 -6.33 8.72 9.24
CA LEU A 157 -6.71 7.47 9.88
C LEU A 157 -6.84 6.36 8.84
N ASP A 158 -6.04 6.41 7.77
CA ASP A 158 -5.97 5.35 6.79
C ASP A 158 -5.14 4.19 7.33
N ALA A 159 -5.70 2.98 7.21
CA ALA A 159 -5.03 1.76 7.61
C ALA A 159 -5.13 0.74 6.47
N VAL A 160 -3.98 0.20 6.10
CA VAL A 160 -3.79 -0.72 4.98
C VAL A 160 -3.39 -2.09 5.47
N GLU A 161 -3.92 -3.13 4.83
CA GLU A 161 -3.59 -4.53 5.02
C GLU A 161 -2.14 -4.78 4.53
N VAL A 162 -1.25 -5.32 5.35
CA VAL A 162 0.16 -5.51 4.94
C VAL A 162 0.68 -6.91 5.20
N ALA A 163 0.25 -7.54 6.29
CA ALA A 163 0.71 -8.88 6.63
C ALA A 163 -0.43 -9.85 6.92
N THR A 164 -0.22 -11.12 6.62
CA THR A 164 -1.15 -12.20 6.95
C THR A 164 -0.42 -13.52 7.19
N ASN A 165 -1.01 -14.38 8.03
CA ASN A 165 -0.58 -15.77 8.20
C ASN A 165 -1.23 -16.71 7.17
N TYR A 166 -2.21 -16.24 6.39
CA TYR A 166 -2.95 -17.04 5.42
C TYR A 166 -3.21 -16.21 4.14
N PRO A 167 -2.22 -16.16 3.23
CA PRO A 167 -2.18 -15.26 2.07
C PRO A 167 -3.08 -15.73 0.93
N LYS A 168 -4.38 -15.76 1.18
CA LYS A 168 -5.42 -15.96 0.17
C LYS A 168 -6.11 -14.63 -0.07
N TYR A 169 -5.56 -13.87 -1.00
CA TYR A 169 -6.02 -12.52 -1.29
C TYR A 169 -7.27 -12.55 -2.17
N LYS A 170 -8.29 -11.77 -1.79
CA LYS A 170 -9.57 -11.68 -2.50
C LYS A 170 -9.74 -10.38 -3.27
N TYR A 171 -8.97 -9.35 -2.94
CA TYR A 171 -9.02 -8.06 -3.59
C TYR A 171 -7.75 -7.27 -3.28
N MET A 172 -6.88 -7.10 -4.27
CA MET A 172 -5.54 -6.55 -4.10
C MET A 172 -4.87 -7.27 -2.92
N ARG A 173 -4.29 -6.55 -1.96
CA ARG A 173 -3.70 -7.14 -0.74
C ARG A 173 -4.69 -7.49 0.37
N ALA A 174 -5.99 -7.29 0.17
CA ALA A 174 -6.99 -7.66 1.15
C ALA A 174 -7.38 -9.14 1.01
N THR A 175 -7.13 -9.91 2.07
CA THR A 175 -7.63 -11.28 2.23
C THR A 175 -9.12 -11.31 2.59
N ARG A 176 -9.60 -10.21 3.18
CA ARG A 176 -10.96 -10.08 3.73
C ARG A 176 -11.26 -11.17 4.77
N HIS A 177 -10.30 -11.47 5.63
CA HIS A 177 -10.50 -12.33 6.80
C HIS A 177 -11.26 -11.61 7.91
N SER A 178 -11.97 -12.35 8.77
CA SER A 178 -12.79 -11.78 9.86
C SER A 178 -11.95 -11.23 11.02
N LYS A 179 -10.74 -11.74 11.22
CA LYS A 179 -9.85 -11.27 12.29
C LYS A 179 -8.83 -10.28 11.76
N LYS A 180 -9.05 -9.01 12.11
CA LYS A 180 -8.19 -7.88 11.77
C LYS A 180 -7.50 -7.34 13.00
N ILE A 181 -6.18 -7.18 12.92
CA ILE A 181 -5.37 -6.53 13.97
C ILE A 181 -4.84 -5.22 13.40
N ILE A 182 -5.41 -4.11 13.85
CA ILE A 182 -4.98 -2.76 13.46
C ILE A 182 -3.94 -2.28 14.45
N THR A 183 -2.79 -1.84 13.94
CA THR A 183 -1.61 -1.46 14.73
C THR A 183 -1.27 0.02 14.58
N LYS A 184 -0.29 0.50 15.35
CA LYS A 184 0.28 1.87 15.23
C LYS A 184 1.53 1.93 14.35
N PHE A 185 1.97 0.80 13.78
CA PHE A 185 3.10 0.77 12.85
C PHE A 185 2.76 1.62 11.61
N ILE A 186 3.78 2.22 11.02
CA ILE A 186 3.64 3.16 9.92
C ILE A 186 4.22 2.55 8.66
N LEU A 187 3.43 2.61 7.60
CA LEU A 187 3.87 2.44 6.23
C LEU A 187 3.66 3.78 5.52
N LEU A 188 4.78 4.43 5.19
CA LEU A 188 4.76 5.61 4.33
C LEU A 188 4.46 5.17 2.90
N HIS A 189 3.68 5.95 2.18
CA HIS A 189 3.32 5.68 0.80
C HIS A 189 3.66 6.89 -0.05
N GLN A 190 4.63 6.73 -0.94
CA GLN A 190 5.08 7.73 -1.93
C GLN A 190 4.04 7.86 -3.06
N SER A 191 2.80 8.14 -2.66
CA SER A 191 1.66 8.16 -3.56
C SER A 191 1.78 9.30 -4.55
N TRP A 192 1.67 10.54 -4.05
CA TRP A 192 1.55 11.74 -4.87
C TRP A 192 2.79 12.63 -4.81
N ALA A 193 3.66 12.39 -3.83
CA ALA A 193 4.94 13.08 -3.70
C ALA A 193 5.93 12.59 -4.77
N ARG A 194 5.69 12.98 -6.01
CA ARG A 194 6.47 12.63 -7.20
C ARG A 194 6.73 13.90 -8.01
N ASP A 195 7.63 13.80 -8.97
CA ASP A 195 7.89 14.90 -9.90
C ASP A 195 6.72 15.07 -10.88
N ASP A 196 6.60 16.25 -11.51
CA ASP A 196 5.45 16.63 -12.36
C ASP A 196 5.12 15.59 -13.45
N ASP A 197 6.13 15.05 -14.13
CA ASP A 197 5.91 14.06 -15.20
C ASP A 197 5.39 12.71 -14.65
N GLU A 198 5.87 12.33 -13.47
CA GLU A 198 5.50 11.07 -12.83
C GLU A 198 4.09 11.12 -12.25
N ILE A 199 3.74 12.23 -11.62
CA ILE A 199 2.41 12.40 -11.05
C ILE A 199 1.36 12.47 -12.16
N TYR A 200 1.68 13.13 -13.27
CA TYR A 200 0.83 13.15 -14.46
C TYR A 200 0.64 11.73 -15.02
N THR A 201 1.73 10.96 -15.14
CA THR A 201 1.68 9.55 -15.56
C THR A 201 0.85 8.71 -14.58
N LYS A 202 0.98 8.92 -13.27
CA LYS A 202 0.22 8.18 -12.26
C LYS A 202 -1.27 8.47 -12.32
N ILE A 203 -1.64 9.75 -12.38
CA ILE A 203 -3.04 10.20 -12.49
C ILE A 203 -3.72 9.60 -13.72
N THR A 204 -2.99 9.41 -14.82
CA THR A 204 -3.54 8.85 -16.07
C THR A 204 -3.55 7.32 -16.13
N ASN A 205 -2.78 6.62 -15.28
CA ASN A 205 -2.61 5.15 -15.34
C ASN A 205 -3.13 4.36 -14.12
N TRP A 206 -3.45 5.00 -13.01
CA TRP A 206 -3.88 4.29 -11.79
C TRP A 206 -5.28 3.64 -11.91
N SER A 207 -5.55 2.68 -11.02
CA SER A 207 -6.74 1.81 -11.02
C SER A 207 -8.09 2.53 -10.80
N HIS A 208 -8.06 3.83 -10.49
CA HIS A 208 -9.22 4.70 -10.23
C HIS A 208 -9.29 5.93 -11.15
N ARG A 209 -8.57 5.94 -12.28
CA ARG A 209 -8.45 7.11 -13.18
C ARG A 209 -9.77 7.69 -13.68
N ASP A 210 -10.84 6.89 -13.74
CA ASP A 210 -12.13 7.30 -14.27
C ASP A 210 -13.06 7.89 -13.18
N ASP A 211 -12.60 7.94 -11.92
CA ASP A 211 -13.43 8.37 -10.78
C ASP A 211 -13.40 9.90 -10.53
N SER A 212 -12.48 10.67 -11.16
CA SER A 212 -12.21 12.10 -10.90
C SER A 212 -11.83 12.92 -12.15
N ASP A 213 -11.95 14.26 -12.06
CA ASP A 213 -11.34 15.19 -13.02
C ASP A 213 -9.82 15.26 -12.80
N ASN A 214 -9.11 14.39 -13.52
CA ASN A 214 -7.66 14.21 -13.44
C ASN A 214 -6.88 15.50 -13.72
N ILE A 215 -7.36 16.36 -14.63
CA ILE A 215 -6.69 17.62 -14.98
C ILE A 215 -6.88 18.61 -13.85
N ALA A 216 -8.12 18.78 -13.36
CA ALA A 216 -8.39 19.68 -12.24
C ALA A 216 -7.61 19.29 -10.98
N PHE A 217 -7.49 17.98 -10.69
CA PHE A 217 -6.70 17.49 -9.56
C PHE A 217 -5.20 17.76 -9.76
N PHE A 218 -4.65 17.53 -10.95
CA PHE A 218 -3.25 17.82 -11.24
C PHE A 218 -2.92 19.31 -11.07
N GLU A 219 -3.77 20.20 -11.59
CA GLU A 219 -3.59 21.66 -11.43
C GLU A 219 -3.72 22.09 -9.96
N PHE A 220 -4.65 21.51 -9.20
CA PHE A 220 -4.75 21.72 -7.75
C PHE A 220 -3.46 21.29 -7.04
N TRP A 221 -2.98 20.09 -7.31
CA TRP A 221 -1.74 19.55 -6.73
C TRP A 221 -0.52 20.42 -7.08
N LYS A 222 -0.45 20.93 -8.32
CA LYS A 222 0.66 21.76 -8.81
C LYS A 222 0.77 23.08 -8.04
N ASN A 223 -0.36 23.71 -7.70
CA ASN A 223 -0.41 25.00 -7.00
C ASN A 223 -0.01 24.95 -5.51
N ILE A 224 0.12 23.75 -4.93
CA ILE A 224 0.52 23.58 -3.53
C ILE A 224 2.05 23.57 -3.41
N ASN A 225 2.58 24.30 -2.43
CA ASN A 225 4.01 24.37 -2.10
C ASN A 225 4.22 24.64 -0.59
N LEU A 226 5.48 24.70 -0.15
CA LEU A 226 5.84 24.85 1.26
C LEU A 226 5.31 26.14 1.90
N ASN A 227 5.08 27.20 1.12
CA ASN A 227 4.64 28.49 1.64
C ASN A 227 3.12 28.60 1.78
N ASN A 228 2.34 27.84 1.00
CA ASN A 228 0.88 28.00 0.92
C ASN A 228 0.09 26.74 1.29
N TYR A 229 0.72 25.59 1.57
CA TYR A 229 0.00 24.33 1.79
C TYR A 229 -1.08 24.36 2.88
N LYS A 230 -0.93 25.25 3.88
CA LYS A 230 -1.89 25.41 4.98
C LYS A 230 -3.17 26.15 4.58
N GLU A 231 -3.20 26.79 3.42
CA GLU A 231 -4.36 27.51 2.88
C GLU A 231 -5.34 26.57 2.18
N PHE A 232 -4.91 25.35 1.86
CA PHE A 232 -5.71 24.34 1.19
C PHE A 232 -6.28 23.31 2.17
N ALA A 233 -7.38 22.67 1.77
CA ALA A 233 -8.01 21.57 2.49
C ALA A 233 -8.61 20.56 1.48
N ASN A 234 -9.01 19.39 1.97
CA ASN A 234 -9.68 18.34 1.19
C ASN A 234 -8.80 17.82 0.04
N PHE A 235 -7.64 17.26 0.40
CA PHE A 235 -6.61 16.84 -0.56
C PHE A 235 -6.93 15.49 -1.24
N HIS A 236 -7.98 14.80 -0.82
CA HIS A 236 -8.40 13.53 -1.43
C HIS A 236 -9.21 13.82 -2.68
N GLU A 237 -8.84 13.17 -3.78
CA GLU A 237 -9.36 13.38 -5.12
C GLU A 237 -10.87 13.15 -5.26
N ASN A 238 -11.47 12.33 -4.39
CA ASN A 238 -12.85 11.85 -4.51
C ASN A 238 -13.66 11.85 -3.21
N ASP A 239 -13.03 12.10 -2.06
CA ASP A 239 -13.69 12.04 -0.75
C ASP A 239 -13.29 13.23 0.12
N PRO A 240 -14.07 14.34 0.10
CA PRO A 240 -13.73 15.55 0.85
C PRO A 240 -13.74 15.35 2.37
N THR A 241 -14.22 14.20 2.89
CA THR A 241 -14.15 13.91 4.32
C THR A 241 -12.78 13.43 4.78
N LYS A 242 -11.93 13.03 3.82
CA LYS A 242 -10.58 12.52 4.05
C LYS A 242 -9.52 13.56 3.69
N TRP A 243 -8.31 13.33 4.19
CA TRP A 243 -7.12 14.12 3.90
C TRP A 243 -7.40 15.63 4.10
N LYS A 244 -7.74 15.99 5.34
CA LYS A 244 -8.22 17.34 5.67
C LYS A 244 -7.12 18.39 5.64
N SER A 245 -5.90 18.00 5.95
CA SER A 245 -4.76 18.91 6.09
C SER A 245 -3.45 18.22 5.70
N LEU A 246 -2.49 19.04 5.30
CA LEU A 246 -1.10 18.65 5.10
C LEU A 246 -0.25 19.10 6.29
N GLU A 247 0.89 18.44 6.49
CA GLU A 247 1.97 18.91 7.37
C GLU A 247 3.31 18.69 6.65
N PHE A 248 4.31 19.50 7.01
CA PHE A 248 5.67 19.36 6.51
C PHE A 248 6.48 18.40 7.39
N VAL A 249 7.33 17.60 6.74
CA VAL A 249 8.39 16.83 7.38
C VAL A 249 9.65 16.94 6.52
N SER A 250 10.79 17.20 7.14
CA SER A 250 12.05 17.28 6.41
C SER A 250 12.52 15.89 5.97
N GLU A 251 13.33 15.83 4.92
CA GLU A 251 13.79 14.56 4.34
C GLU A 251 14.59 13.70 5.34
N ASN A 252 15.37 14.33 6.23
CA ASN A 252 16.13 13.64 7.27
C ASN A 252 15.26 13.12 8.43
N GLU A 253 14.01 13.58 8.55
CA GLU A 253 13.10 13.20 9.63
C GLU A 253 12.00 12.22 9.17
N ILE A 254 11.86 12.01 7.86
CA ILE A 254 10.74 11.24 7.30
C ILE A 254 10.66 9.81 7.83
N ASP A 255 11.80 9.12 7.93
CA ASP A 255 11.88 7.74 8.42
C ASP A 255 11.77 7.66 9.97
N SER A 256 11.62 8.81 10.64
CA SER A 256 11.38 8.92 12.07
C SER A 256 9.97 9.43 12.40
N LEU A 257 9.12 9.60 11.38
CA LEU A 257 7.79 10.18 11.52
C LEU A 257 6.96 9.37 12.52
N LYS A 258 6.31 10.08 13.44
CA LYS A 258 5.41 9.49 14.44
C LYS A 258 4.03 10.08 14.30
N ILE A 259 3.03 9.21 14.39
CA ILE A 259 1.62 9.60 14.43
C ILE A 259 1.10 9.57 15.85
N LYS A 260 0.28 10.56 16.18
CA LYS A 260 -0.48 10.60 17.42
C LYS A 260 -1.85 10.00 17.17
N ILE A 261 -1.96 8.67 17.30
CA ILE A 261 -3.25 7.98 17.26
C ILE A 261 -3.63 7.50 18.66
N THR A 262 -4.74 8.03 19.15
CA THR A 262 -5.38 7.63 20.41
C THR A 262 -5.99 6.24 20.30
N ASP A 263 -6.12 5.54 21.42
CA ASP A 263 -6.75 4.21 21.43
C ASP A 263 -8.23 4.27 21.03
N PHE A 264 -8.90 5.41 21.27
CA PHE A 264 -10.26 5.66 20.80
C PHE A 264 -10.34 5.79 19.26
N GLN A 265 -9.37 6.44 18.61
CA GLN A 265 -9.28 6.49 17.15
C GLN A 265 -9.03 5.10 16.56
N LEU A 266 -8.12 4.31 17.16
CA LEU A 266 -7.91 2.92 16.75
C LEU A 266 -9.17 2.07 16.91
N PHE A 267 -9.89 2.24 18.02
CA PHE A 267 -11.17 1.56 18.24
C PHE A 267 -12.21 1.93 17.17
N LYS A 268 -12.38 3.22 16.87
CA LYS A 268 -13.26 3.68 15.78
C LYS A 268 -12.89 3.06 14.44
N LEU A 269 -11.60 3.02 14.11
CA LEU A 269 -11.11 2.39 12.88
C LEU A 269 -11.43 0.92 12.81
N LYS A 270 -11.24 0.21 13.93
CA LYS A 270 -11.59 -1.20 14.05
C LYS A 270 -13.07 -1.40 13.78
N ILE A 271 -13.95 -0.68 14.48
CA ILE A 271 -15.41 -0.77 14.27
C ILE A 271 -15.79 -0.46 12.82
N LYS A 272 -15.21 0.59 12.21
CA LYS A 272 -15.45 0.93 10.80
C LYS A 272 -15.07 -0.22 9.86
N LYS A 273 -13.88 -0.80 10.01
CA LYS A 273 -13.41 -1.92 9.16
C LYS A 273 -14.23 -3.19 9.36
N TYR A 274 -14.72 -3.45 10.58
CA TYR A 274 -15.64 -4.56 10.86
C TYR A 274 -17.01 -4.34 10.22
N LEU A 275 -17.57 -3.15 10.35
CA LEU A 275 -18.87 -2.81 9.75
C LEU A 275 -18.83 -2.93 8.23
N VAL A 276 -17.79 -2.38 7.59
CA VAL A 276 -17.60 -2.50 6.12
C VAL A 276 -17.52 -3.95 5.69
N GLN A 277 -16.81 -4.80 6.44
CA GLN A 277 -16.73 -6.23 6.15
C GLN A 277 -18.08 -6.92 6.33
N PHE A 278 -18.76 -6.67 7.45
CA PHE A 278 -20.08 -7.24 7.72
C PHE A 278 -21.05 -6.93 6.59
N ILE A 279 -21.12 -5.67 6.15
CA ILE A 279 -21.94 -5.25 5.02
C ILE A 279 -21.56 -6.02 3.75
N ARG A 280 -20.27 -6.15 3.44
CA ARG A 280 -19.80 -6.86 2.24
C ARG A 280 -20.13 -8.35 2.23
N GLU A 281 -20.06 -9.00 3.38
CA GLU A 281 -20.22 -10.46 3.52
C GLU A 281 -21.67 -10.90 3.72
N ASN A 282 -22.50 -10.06 4.33
CA ASN A 282 -23.84 -10.46 4.78
C ASN A 282 -24.97 -9.70 4.06
N MET A 283 -24.68 -8.63 3.32
CA MET A 283 -25.70 -7.87 2.60
C MET A 283 -25.67 -8.16 1.10
N PRO A 284 -26.83 -8.25 0.42
CA PRO A 284 -26.89 -8.34 -1.04
C PRO A 284 -26.22 -7.14 -1.72
N ALA A 285 -25.62 -7.34 -2.89
CA ALA A 285 -24.93 -6.28 -3.65
C ALA A 285 -25.82 -5.04 -3.89
N SER A 286 -27.11 -5.24 -4.14
CA SER A 286 -28.09 -4.16 -4.32
C SER A 286 -28.26 -3.28 -3.07
N VAL A 287 -28.14 -3.87 -1.87
CA VAL A 287 -28.18 -3.15 -0.59
C VAL A 287 -26.87 -2.42 -0.36
N GLN A 288 -25.74 -3.05 -0.67
CA GLN A 288 -24.42 -2.41 -0.58
C GLN A 288 -24.35 -1.13 -1.43
N GLU A 289 -24.83 -1.19 -2.67
CA GLU A 289 -24.86 -0.02 -3.57
C GLU A 289 -25.83 1.07 -3.10
N LYS A 290 -26.99 0.71 -2.52
CA LYS A 290 -27.89 1.68 -1.89
C LYS A 290 -27.22 2.40 -0.72
N ILE A 291 -26.55 1.66 0.17
CA ILE A 291 -25.81 2.24 1.30
C ILE A 291 -24.72 3.19 0.78
N LYS A 292 -23.94 2.76 -0.21
CA LYS A 292 -22.88 3.58 -0.83
C LYS A 292 -23.44 4.85 -1.46
N THR A 293 -24.57 4.76 -2.14
CA THR A 293 -25.25 5.90 -2.77
C THR A 293 -25.78 6.89 -1.73
N ILE A 294 -26.41 6.40 -0.65
CA ILE A 294 -26.90 7.23 0.45
C ILE A 294 -25.72 7.95 1.12
N PHE A 295 -24.63 7.24 1.40
CA PHE A 295 -23.44 7.83 2.01
C PHE A 295 -22.82 8.91 1.12
N LYS A 296 -22.69 8.66 -0.20
CA LYS A 296 -22.23 9.68 -1.16
C LYS A 296 -23.10 10.93 -1.19
N ARG A 297 -24.43 10.80 -1.00
CA ARG A 297 -25.36 11.95 -0.94
C ARG A 297 -25.28 12.74 0.36
N LEU A 298 -24.90 12.10 1.47
CA LEU A 298 -24.76 12.76 2.77
C LEU A 298 -23.42 13.49 2.93
N VAL A 299 -22.44 13.16 2.08
CA VAL A 299 -21.08 13.69 2.11
C VAL A 299 -20.87 14.84 1.10
N LYS A 300 -21.71 14.95 0.07
CA LYS A 300 -21.80 16.12 -0.80
C LYS A 300 -22.61 17.23 -0.14
#